data_AF-A0A4R5L075-F1
#
_entry.id   AF-A0A4R5L075-F1
#
_cell.length_a   1.000
_cell.length_b   1.000
_cell.length_c   1.000
_cell.angle_alpha   90.00
_cell.angle_beta   90.00
_cell.angle_gamma   90.00
#
_symmetry.space_group_name_H-M   'P 1'
#
loop_
_entity.id
_entity.type
_entity.pdbx_description
1 polymer ?
#
loop_
_entity_poly.entity_id
_entity_poly.type
_entity_poly.pdbx_seq_one_letter_code
_entity_poly.pdbx_strand_id
1 'polypeptide(L)' 'MVVRYRVDGGFTDALGYLLSATAGSCTVRTRQSDVEIPLALVVAAKEVPPPPPRREARSGRA' A
#
# COMPACT_ATOMS: atom_id res chain seq x y z
N MET A 1 -2.12 -4.08 -2.20
CA MET A 1 -1.60 -4.22 -0.83
C MET A 1 -0.86 -2.96 -0.40
N VAL A 2 -0.68 -2.79 0.91
CA VAL A 2 0.18 -1.75 1.52
C VAL A 2 1.35 -2.43 2.19
N VAL A 3 2.56 -1.94 1.93
CA VAL A 3 3.78 -2.31 2.64
C VAL A 3 4.31 -1.07 3.33
N ARG A 4 4.35 -1.10 4.66
CA ARG A 4 4.94 -0.07 5.50
C ARG A 4 6.39 -0.43 5.82
N TYR A 5 7.30 0.51 5.59
CA TYR A 5 8.73 0.32 5.84
C TYR A 5 9.38 1.55 6.48
N ARG A 6 10.50 1.31 7.15
CA ARG A 6 11.32 2.34 7.80
C ARG A 6 12.04 3.20 6.76
N VAL A 7 12.13 4.48 7.05
CA VAL A 7 12.97 5.47 6.37
C VAL A 7 13.66 6.32 7.43
N ASP A 8 14.64 7.13 7.03
CA ASP A 8 15.31 8.03 7.96
C ASP A 8 14.29 8.95 8.65
N GLY A 9 14.26 8.91 9.97
CA GLY A 9 13.36 9.71 10.79
C GLY A 9 11.89 9.25 10.83
N GLY A 10 11.54 8.09 10.29
CA GLY A 10 10.15 7.60 10.39
C GLY A 10 9.79 6.38 9.56
N PHE A 11 8.56 6.41 9.03
CA PHE A 11 7.97 5.33 8.24
C PHE A 11 7.25 5.89 7.02
N THR A 12 7.23 5.11 5.95
CA THR A 12 6.45 5.41 4.75
C THR A 12 5.77 4.14 4.22
N ASP A 13 4.79 4.33 3.33
CA ASP A 13 3.97 3.26 2.78
C ASP A 13 4.14 3.17 1.26
N ALA A 14 4.42 1.97 0.75
CA ALA A 14 4.24 1.63 -0.65
C ALA A 14 2.88 0.97 -0.85
N LEU A 15 1.99 1.65 -1.57
CA LEU A 15 0.65 1.18 -1.90
C LEU A 15 0.58 0.77 -3.37
N GLY A 16 0.22 -0.48 -3.63
CA GLY A 16 0.13 -0.98 -5.00
C GLY A 16 0.01 -2.49 -5.12
N TYR A 17 0.50 -3.03 -6.23
CA TYR A 17 0.51 -4.47 -6.52
C TYR A 17 1.87 -5.07 -6.23
N LEU A 18 1.93 -6.21 -5.55
CA LEU A 18 3.17 -6.95 -5.37
C LEU A 18 3.55 -7.62 -6.68
N LEU A 19 4.71 -7.28 -7.21
CA LEU A 19 5.27 -7.90 -8.40
C LEU A 19 6.17 -9.08 -8.04
N SER A 20 6.94 -8.95 -6.96
CA SER A 20 7.90 -9.95 -6.52
C SER A 20 8.08 -9.91 -5.01
N ALA A 21 8.28 -11.08 -4.42
CA ALA A 21 8.76 -11.23 -3.05
C ALA A 21 9.85 -12.31 -3.06
N THR A 22 11.05 -11.92 -2.66
CA THR A 22 12.22 -12.80 -2.55
C THR A 22 12.62 -12.95 -1.09
N ALA A 23 13.72 -13.64 -0.81
CA ALA A 23 14.25 -13.78 0.55
C ALA A 23 14.74 -12.44 1.16
N GLY A 24 15.11 -11.45 0.33
CA GLY A 24 15.73 -10.21 0.81
C GLY A 24 14.88 -8.95 0.60
N SER A 25 14.02 -8.94 -0.40
CA SER A 25 13.22 -7.76 -0.76
C SER A 25 11.85 -8.13 -1.32
N CYS A 26 10.96 -7.16 -1.34
CA CYS A 26 9.74 -7.20 -2.14
C CYS A 26 9.66 -5.98 -3.07
N THR A 27 9.03 -6.16 -4.23
CA THR A 27 8.83 -5.08 -5.21
C THR A 27 7.34 -4.81 -5.36
N VAL A 28 6.95 -3.56 -5.13
CA VAL A 28 5.56 -3.09 -5.25
C VAL A 28 5.44 -2.13 -6.43
N ARG A 29 4.59 -2.44 -7.41
CA ARG A 29 4.15 -1.52 -8.46
C ARG A 29 3.20 -0.50 -7.85
N THR A 30 3.71 0.70 -7.60
CA THR A 30 2.89 1.85 -7.18
C THR A 30 2.33 2.56 -8.41
N ARG A 31 1.56 3.64 -8.20
CA ARG A 31 1.04 4.46 -9.30
C ARG A 31 2.13 5.20 -10.08
N GLN A 32 3.25 5.53 -9.44
CA GLN A 32 4.31 6.37 -10.03
C GLN A 32 5.48 5.54 -10.54
N SER A 33 5.86 4.49 -9.81
CA SER A 33 7.00 3.63 -10.14
C SER A 33 6.92 2.27 -9.44
N ASP A 34 7.85 1.39 -9.78
CA ASP A 34 8.18 0.25 -8.92
C ASP A 34 9.01 0.72 -7.73
N VAL A 35 8.72 0.14 -6.57
CA VAL A 35 9.46 0.38 -5.33
C VAL A 35 9.95 -0.96 -4.83
N GLU A 36 11.27 -1.15 -4.81
CA GLU A 36 11.90 -2.28 -4.15
C GLU A 36 12.19 -1.94 -2.68
N ILE A 37 11.78 -2.82 -1.77
CA ILE A 37 11.83 -2.62 -0.33
C ILE A 37 12.58 -3.79 0.30
N PRO A 38 13.72 -3.56 0.98
CA PRO A 38 14.37 -4.59 1.77
C PRO A 38 13.44 -5.10 2.88
N LEU A 39 13.28 -6.43 3.01
CA LEU A 39 12.38 -7.02 4.00
C LEU A 39 12.79 -6.67 5.44
N ALA A 40 14.07 -6.41 5.69
CA ALA A 40 14.57 -5.96 6.99
C ALA A 40 14.02 -4.59 7.42
N LEU A 41 13.53 -3.76 6.49
CA LEU A 41 12.93 -2.46 6.79
C LEU A 41 11.40 -2.52 6.90
N VAL A 42 10.77 -3.61 6.45
CA VAL A 42 9.31 -3.78 6.49
C VAL A 42 8.86 -3.97 7.93
N VAL A 43 7.85 -3.21 8.35
CA VAL A 43 7.26 -3.33 9.69
C VAL A 43 5.82 -3.84 9.67
N ALA A 44 5.13 -3.67 8.54
CA ALA A 44 3.80 -4.23 8.33
C ALA A 44 3.52 -4.36 6.84
N ALA A 45 2.86 -5.45 6.45
CA ALA A 45 2.30 -5.60 5.12
C ALA A 45 0.92 -6.23 5.23
N LYS A 46 -0.04 -5.71 4.46
CA LYS A 46 -1.37 -6.32 4.36
C LYS A 46 -2.01 -6.07 3.01
N GLU A 47 -2.91 -6.96 2.63
CA GLU A 47 -3.82 -6.69 1.55
C GLU A 47 -4.74 -5.50 1.89
N VAL A 48 -5.06 -4.70 0.87
CA VAL A 48 -5.98 -3.57 1.04
C VAL A 48 -7.38 -4.11 0.77
N PRO A 49 -8.35 -3.93 1.68
CA PRO A 49 -9.71 -4.36 1.43
C PRO A 49 -10.30 -3.61 0.22
N PRO A 50 -11.26 -4.20 -0.50
CA PRO A 50 -11.96 -3.49 -1.56
C PRO A 50 -12.61 -2.21 -1.02
N PRO A 51 -12.74 -1.15 -1.85
CA PRO A 51 -13.39 0.09 -1.44
C PRO A 51 -14.79 -0.18 -0.88
N PRO A 52 -15.22 0.55 0.17
CA PRO A 52 -16.57 0.39 0.71
C PRO A 52 -17.62 0.72 -0.35
N PRO A 53 -18.85 0.16 -0.24
CA PRO A 53 -19.96 0.49 -1.13
C PRO A 53 -20.18 2.00 -1.23
N ARG A 54 -20.53 2.49 -2.42
CA ARG A 54 -20.78 3.92 -2.63
C ARG A 54 -22.00 4.34 -1.81
N ARG A 55 -21.85 5.39 -1.00
CA ARG A 55 -22.95 5.96 -0.23
C ARG A 55 -24.00 6.57 -1.16
N GLU A 56 -25.27 6.31 -0.89
CA GLU A 56 -26.39 6.90 -1.62
C GLU A 56 -26.35 8.43 -1.54
N ALA A 57 -26.74 9.09 -2.62
CA ALA A 57 -26.88 10.54 -2.64
C ALA A 57 -27.95 10.95 -1.61
N ARG A 58 -27.67 11.98 -0.81
CA ARG A 58 -28.73 12.58 0.01
C ARG A 58 -29.76 13.18 -0.94
N SER A 59 -31.01 12.73 -0.87
CA SER A 59 -32.11 13.45 -1.49
C SER A 59 -32.21 14.81 -0.80
N GLY A 60 -31.82 15.86 -1.50
CA GLY A 60 -32.12 17.22 -1.07
C GLY A 60 -33.64 17.38 -1.10
N ARG A 61 -34.24 17.76 0.03
CA ARG A 61 -35.65 18.15 0.07
C ARG A 61 -35.77 19.46 -0.73
N ALA A 62 -36.60 19.45 -1.77
CA ALA A 62 -37.04 20.65 -2.47
C ALA A 62 -37.89 21.54 -1.55
#